data_AF-A0A6N1BD15-F1
#
_entry.id   AF-A0A6N1BD15-F1
#
_cell.length_a   1.000
_cell.length_b   1.000
_cell.length_c   1.000
_cell.angle_alpha   90.00
_cell.angle_beta   90.00
_cell.angle_gamma   90.00
#
_symmetry.space_group_name_H-M   'P 1'
#
loop_
_entity.id
_entity.type
_entity.pdbx_description
1 polymer ?
#
loop_
_entity_poly.entity_id
_entity_poly.type
_entity_poly.pdbx_seq_one_letter_code
_entity_poly.pdbx_strand_id
1 'polypeptide(L)'
;MVDIYVVAQELSMGKRKVLDERAMQLAEALIPALAEYALRRARDRALTLGGTVLEAIDGKLVETSVDASQRFIANLPPATPIRPGSKRLRSRGD
;
A
#
# COMPACT_ATOMS: atom_id res chain seq x y z
N MET A 1 -30.91 2.41 -2.00
CA MET A 1 -30.51 1.74 -0.74
C MET A 1 -29.01 1.52 -0.76
N VAL A 2 -28.29 2.63 -0.71
CA VAL A 2 -26.84 2.79 -0.50
C VAL A 2 -26.76 4.09 0.32
N ASP A 3 -25.73 4.28 1.12
CA ASP A 3 -25.48 5.50 1.95
C ASP A 3 -25.87 5.45 3.44
N ILE A 4 -25.56 4.34 4.13
CA ILE A 4 -25.46 4.37 5.61
C ILE A 4 -24.01 4.14 6.10
N TYR A 5 -23.09 3.68 5.25
CA TYR A 5 -21.71 3.37 5.68
C TYR A 5 -20.69 4.51 5.54
N VAL A 6 -21.05 5.66 4.97
CA VAL A 6 -20.11 6.78 4.77
C VAL A 6 -20.18 7.84 5.89
N VAL A 7 -21.27 7.90 6.65
CA VAL A 7 -21.50 8.99 7.63
C VAL A 7 -20.73 8.79 8.95
N ALA A 8 -20.21 7.60 9.23
CA ALA A 8 -19.57 7.31 10.53
C ALA A 8 -18.15 7.88 10.70
N GLN A 9 -17.49 8.38 9.65
CA GLN A 9 -16.11 8.89 9.75
C GLN A 9 -15.98 10.41 9.93
N GLU A 10 -17.05 11.19 9.74
CA GLU A 10 -16.94 12.66 9.79
C GLU A 10 -17.02 13.27 11.20
N LEU A 11 -17.41 12.51 12.24
CA LEU A 11 -17.65 13.06 13.59
C LEU A 11 -16.44 13.04 14.55
N SER A 12 -15.21 12.76 14.09
CA SER A 12 -14.03 12.68 14.97
C SER A 12 -12.84 13.56 14.56
N MET A 13 -13.03 14.56 13.70
CA MET A 13 -11.99 15.59 13.45
C MET A 13 -11.97 16.72 14.51
N GLY A 14 -12.62 16.52 15.66
CA GLY A 14 -12.60 17.45 16.80
C GLY A 14 -11.85 16.87 17.99
N LYS A 15 -10.67 17.44 18.28
CA LYS A 15 -9.66 17.11 19.33
C LYS A 15 -8.59 16.10 18.88
N ARG A 16 -7.31 16.51 18.98
CA ARG A 16 -6.18 15.57 18.89
C ARG A 16 -6.35 14.54 20.00
N LYS A 17 -6.74 13.32 19.64
CA LYS A 17 -6.70 12.20 20.56
C LYS A 17 -5.22 11.92 20.83
N VAL A 18 -4.76 12.23 22.04
CA VAL A 18 -3.43 11.80 22.49
C VAL A 18 -3.50 10.28 22.56
N LEU A 19 -2.80 9.61 21.65
CA LEU A 19 -2.65 8.16 21.69
C LEU A 19 -1.68 7.85 22.82
N ASP A 20 -2.10 7.02 23.77
CA ASP A 20 -1.15 6.39 24.66
C ASP A 20 -0.31 5.36 23.89
N GLU A 21 0.82 4.97 24.48
CA GLU A 21 1.78 4.04 23.86
C GLU A 21 1.12 2.72 23.45
N ARG A 22 0.18 2.22 24.27
CA ARG A 22 -0.52 0.96 23.99
C ARG A 22 -1.44 1.08 22.78
N ALA A 23 -2.16 2.19 22.66
CA ALA A 23 -3.00 2.48 21.50
C ALA A 23 -2.14 2.64 20.23
N MET A 24 -0.95 3.24 20.34
CA MET A 24 -0.01 3.37 19.23
C MET A 24 0.49 2.01 18.76
N GLN A 25 0.96 1.15 19.67
CA GLN A 25 1.44 -0.19 19.35
C GLN A 25 0.36 -1.06 18.70
N LEU A 26 -0.89 -0.96 19.17
CA LEU A 26 -2.02 -1.66 18.56
C LEU A 26 -2.29 -1.15 17.14
N ALA A 27 -2.23 0.17 16.92
CA ALA A 27 -2.40 0.73 15.59
C ALA A 27 -1.26 0.29 14.64
N GLU A 28 -0.01 0.30 15.12
CA GLU A 28 1.16 -0.14 14.34
C GLU A 28 1.07 -1.62 13.96
N ALA A 29 0.61 -2.48 14.87
CA ALA A 29 0.40 -3.89 14.60
C ALA A 29 -0.63 -4.16 13.49
N LEU A 30 -1.55 -3.23 13.27
CA LEU A 30 -2.57 -3.32 12.21
C LEU A 30 -2.09 -2.80 10.85
N ILE A 31 -1.03 -1.97 10.80
CA ILE A 31 -0.53 -1.37 9.55
C ILE A 31 -0.26 -2.42 8.46
N PRO A 32 0.43 -3.55 8.73
CA PRO A 32 0.70 -4.54 7.70
C PRO A 32 -0.56 -5.12 7.06
N ALA A 33 -1.54 -5.51 7.90
CA ALA A 33 -2.80 -6.09 7.41
C ALA A 33 -3.64 -5.07 6.61
N LEU A 34 -3.69 -3.81 7.08
CA LEU A 34 -4.39 -2.74 6.37
C LEU A 34 -3.75 -2.43 5.02
N ALA A 35 -2.42 -2.38 4.96
CA ALA A 35 -1.68 -2.14 3.72
C ALA A 35 -1.93 -3.27 2.71
N GLU A 36 -1.88 -4.52 3.17
CA GLU A 36 -2.14 -5.69 2.34
C GLU A 36 -3.57 -5.71 1.78
N TYR A 37 -4.56 -5.42 2.64
CA TYR A 37 -5.96 -5.29 2.23
C TYR A 37 -6.17 -4.18 1.20
N ALA A 38 -5.60 -3.00 1.44
CA ALA A 38 -5.69 -1.87 0.52
C ALA A 38 -5.08 -2.19 -0.86
N LEU A 39 -3.93 -2.87 -0.87
CA LEU A 39 -3.25 -3.25 -2.10
C LEU A 39 -4.08 -4.25 -2.92
N ARG A 40 -4.61 -5.31 -2.29
CA ARG A 40 -5.51 -6.26 -2.96
C ARG A 40 -6.71 -5.57 -3.59
N ARG A 41 -7.38 -4.72 -2.80
CA ARG A 41 -8.57 -3.98 -3.29
C ARG A 41 -8.22 -3.07 -4.46
N ALA A 42 -7.07 -2.40 -4.44
CA ALA A 42 -6.62 -1.56 -5.53
C ALA A 42 -6.33 -2.37 -6.80
N ARG A 43 -5.66 -3.53 -6.65
CA ARG A 43 -5.41 -4.48 -7.74
C ARG A 43 -6.72 -4.95 -8.38
N ASP A 44 -7.63 -5.49 -7.58
CA ASP A 44 -8.91 -6.03 -8.07
C ASP A 44 -9.72 -4.95 -8.79
N ARG A 45 -9.73 -3.73 -8.23
CA ARG A 45 -10.41 -2.59 -8.85
C ARG A 45 -9.79 -2.20 -10.19
N ALA A 46 -8.46 -2.14 -10.27
CA ALA A 46 -7.76 -1.80 -11.51
C ALA A 46 -8.06 -2.81 -12.63
N LEU A 47 -8.02 -4.11 -12.30
CA LEU A 47 -8.31 -5.17 -13.27
C LEU A 47 -9.80 -5.21 -13.66
N THR A 48 -10.72 -5.01 -12.72
CA THR A 48 -12.16 -4.95 -13.02
C THR A 48 -12.51 -3.82 -13.99
N LEU A 49 -11.77 -2.71 -13.93
CA LEU A 49 -11.98 -1.55 -14.81
C LEU A 49 -11.31 -1.70 -16.19
N GLY A 50 -10.74 -2.86 -16.52
CA GLY A 50 -10.05 -3.05 -17.80
C GLY A 50 -8.60 -2.54 -17.82
N GLY A 51 -8.05 -2.15 -16.66
CA GLY A 51 -6.70 -1.62 -16.55
C GLY A 51 -5.63 -2.71 -16.40
N THR A 52 -4.38 -2.27 -16.27
CA THR A 52 -3.22 -3.11 -15.95
C THR A 52 -2.67 -2.76 -14.57
N VAL A 53 -1.94 -3.70 -13.97
CA VAL A 53 -1.30 -3.52 -12.65
C VAL A 53 0.20 -3.79 -12.78
N LEU A 54 1.00 -2.92 -12.19
CA LEU A 54 2.45 -3.13 -12.08
C LEU A 54 2.77 -3.92 -10.81
N GLU A 55 3.45 -5.04 -10.95
CA GLU A 55 3.78 -5.97 -9.89
C GLU A 55 5.28 -6.26 -9.85
N ALA A 56 5.80 -6.44 -8.63
CA ALA A 56 7.16 -6.90 -8.40
C ALA A 56 7.13 -8.42 -8.17
N ILE A 57 7.63 -9.20 -9.14
CA ILE A 57 7.64 -10.67 -9.12
C ILE A 57 9.06 -11.15 -9.39
N ASP A 58 9.63 -11.95 -8.49
CA ASP A 58 10.96 -12.57 -8.63
C ASP A 58 12.08 -11.58 -9.02
N GLY A 59 12.07 -10.39 -8.40
CA GLY A 59 13.06 -9.34 -8.70
C GLY A 59 12.86 -8.67 -10.06
N LYS A 60 11.67 -8.79 -10.67
CA LYS A 60 11.30 -8.16 -11.93
C LYS A 60 10.07 -7.29 -11.72
N LEU A 61 10.01 -6.20 -12.49
CA LEU A 61 8.82 -5.40 -12.67
C LEU A 61 8.03 -5.97 -13.86
N VAL A 62 6.80 -6.38 -13.59
CA VAL A 62 5.90 -7.03 -14.55
C VAL A 62 4.59 -6.25 -14.59
N GLU A 63 4.07 -6.03 -15.78
CA GLU A 63 2.70 -5.56 -15.99
C GLU A 63 1.77 -6.77 -16.11
N THR A 64 0.72 -6.81 -15.30
CA THR A 64 -0.32 -7.84 -15.31
C THR A 64 -1.63 -7.24 -15.83
N SER A 65 -2.20 -7.87 -16.84
CA SER A 65 -3.48 -7.49 -17.45
C SER A 65 -4.65 -8.30 -16.88
N VAL A 66 -5.88 -7.90 -17.23
CA VAL A 66 -7.13 -8.54 -16.77
C VAL A 66 -7.25 -10.01 -17.19
N ASP A 67 -6.68 -10.37 -18.34
CA ASP A 67 -6.61 -11.74 -18.87
C ASP A 67 -5.51 -12.59 -18.21
N ALA A 68 -4.89 -12.09 -17.15
CA ALA A 68 -3.72 -12.65 -16.47
C ALA A 68 -2.46 -12.75 -17.35
N SER A 69 -2.43 -12.11 -18.53
CA SER A 69 -1.20 -11.98 -19.30
C SER A 69 -0.21 -11.09 -18.54
N GLN A 70 1.06 -11.49 -18.61
CA GLN A 70 2.16 -10.81 -17.95
C GLN A 70 3.17 -10.30 -18.97
N ARG A 71 3.54 -9.03 -18.86
CA ARG A 71 4.56 -8.39 -19.67
C ARG A 71 5.71 -7.95 -18.80
N PHE A 72 6.90 -8.48 -19.07
CA PHE A 72 8.13 -8.01 -18.44
C PHE A 72 8.42 -6.55 -18.83
N ILE A 73 8.73 -5.71 -17.84
CA ILE A 73 9.17 -4.33 -18.04
C ILE A 73 10.66 -4.18 -17.78
N ALA A 74 11.12 -4.55 -16.59
CA ALA A 74 12.50 -4.33 -16.17
C ALA A 74 12.91 -5.26 -15.02
N ASN A 75 14.21 -5.41 -14.79
CA ASN A 75 14.72 -6.00 -13.55
C ASN A 75 14.67 -4.95 -12.43
N LEU A 76 14.27 -5.37 -11.24
CA LEU A 76 14.31 -4.53 -10.05
C LEU A 76 15.74 -4.55 -9.47
N PRO A 77 16.22 -3.41 -8.95
CA PRO A 77 17.46 -3.40 -8.19
C PRO A 77 17.30 -4.26 -6.92
N PRO A 78 18.40 -4.78 -6.36
CA PRO A 78 18.36 -5.55 -5.13
C PRO A 78 17.72 -4.74 -3.99
N ALA A 79 17.01 -5.45 -3.11
CA ALA A 79 16.40 -4.85 -1.93
C ALA A 79 17.46 -4.06 -1.14
N THR A 80 17.15 -2.82 -0.78
CA THR A 80 18.09 -2.03 0.00
C THR A 80 18.01 -2.42 1.47
N PRO A 81 19.08 -2.95 2.09
CA PRO A 81 19.07 -3.23 3.51
C PRO A 81 19.03 -1.92 4.30
N ILE A 82 18.17 -1.85 5.32
CA ILE A 82 18.07 -0.70 6.21
C ILE A 82 18.33 -1.18 7.63
N ARG A 83 19.22 -0.48 8.34
CA ARG A 83 19.44 -0.70 9.77
C ARG A 83 18.45 0.16 10.58
N PRO A 84 17.79 -0.37 11.62
CA PRO A 84 16.94 0.44 12.49
C PRO A 84 17.68 1.68 13.01
N GLY A 85 16.99 2.82 13.03
CA GLY A 85 17.58 4.11 13.43
C GLY A 85 18.41 4.82 12.35
N SER A 86 18.65 4.19 11.20
CA SER A 86 19.33 4.85 10.08
C SER A 86 18.39 5.79 9.31
N LYS A 87 18.90 6.96 8.92
CA LYS A 87 18.22 7.89 8.02
C LYS A 87 18.83 7.76 6.63
N ARG A 88 17.98 7.74 5.60
CA ARG A 88 18.43 7.78 4.20
C ARG A 88 17.89 9.04 3.53
N LEU A 89 18.77 9.72 2.82
CA LEU A 89 18.39 10.79 1.91
C LEU A 89 18.20 10.16 0.53
N ARG A 90 17.11 10.56 -0.14
CA ARG A 90 16.96 10.27 -1.56
C ARG A 90 18.03 11.07 -2.29
N SER A 91 19.07 10.42 -2.77
CA SER A 91 19.91 11.02 -3.80
C SER A 91 19.03 11.18 -5.05
N ARG A 92 19.08 12.36 -5.66
CA ARG A 92 18.52 12.54 -7.01
C ARG A 92 19.29 11.54 -7.88
N GLY A 93 18.62 10.57 -8.48
CA GLY A 93 19.27 9.64 -9.39
C GLY A 93 19.68 10.39 -10.65
N ASP A 94 20.89 10.11 -11.13
CA ASP A 94 21.34 10.40 -12.51
C ASP A 94 20.54 9.55 -13.52
#